data_AF-X1A465-F1
#
_entry.id   AF-X1A465-F1
#
_cell.length_a   1.000
_cell.length_b   1.000
_cell.length_c   1.000
_cell.angle_alpha   90.00
_cell.angle_beta   90.00
_cell.angle_gamma   90.00
#
_symmetry.space_group_name_H-M   'P 1'
#
loop_
_entity.id
_entity.type
_entity.pdbx_description
1 polymer ?
#
loop_
_entity_poly.entity_id
_entity_poly.type
_entity_poly.pdbx_seq_one_letter_code
_entity_poly.pdbx_strand_id
1 'polypeptide(L)'
;MNRTSSRSAQSNQTTQPKRIAFVGNYLPSRCGIATFTTDLTEALAAQYPETNFLVLPTSDPNVEGAYPERVRFIIEKEDADYYQQAAYFLNMNNVDLVCVQHEYGIFGGTWGKHILALLRELHMPVVTTFHTVLRKPKKKQEEIFKELIALSDRLVVMTSHSMEFIQEYYGVPRQKMDIIPHGIPDVPFIDPNFYKDQLGVEGKYVLLTFGLLSANKGIEYVIQGLPAV
;
A
#
# COMPACT_ATOMS: atom_id res chain seq x y z
N MET A 1 39.62 -35.09 28.97
CA MET A 1 38.33 -34.38 28.88
C MET A 1 38.60 -32.98 28.38
N ASN A 2 38.23 -32.67 27.13
CA ASN A 2 37.95 -31.31 26.65
C ASN A 2 37.28 -31.45 25.28
N ARG A 3 35.95 -31.30 25.26
CA ARG A 3 35.13 -31.28 24.04
C ARG A 3 35.09 -29.85 23.52
N THR A 4 35.92 -29.53 22.54
CA THR A 4 35.73 -28.35 21.69
C THR A 4 34.67 -28.69 20.63
N SER A 5 33.42 -28.34 20.92
CA SER A 5 32.33 -28.39 19.95
C SER A 5 32.40 -27.18 19.03
N SER A 6 32.92 -27.37 17.82
CA SER A 6 32.76 -26.47 16.69
C SER A 6 31.29 -26.47 16.25
N ARG A 7 30.51 -25.47 16.68
CA ARG A 7 29.21 -25.18 16.07
C ARG A 7 29.46 -24.50 14.74
N SER A 8 29.35 -25.29 13.67
CA SER A 8 29.20 -24.80 12.31
C SER A 8 28.04 -23.81 12.24
N ALA A 9 28.30 -22.59 11.76
CA ALA A 9 27.26 -21.65 11.38
C ALA A 9 26.47 -22.25 10.22
N GLN A 10 25.26 -22.75 10.49
CA GLN A 10 24.31 -23.07 9.44
C GLN A 10 23.89 -21.76 8.76
N SER A 11 24.15 -21.66 7.47
CA SER A 11 23.60 -20.62 6.60
C SER A 11 22.07 -20.66 6.68
N ASN A 12 21.43 -19.62 7.19
CA ASN A 12 20.00 -19.41 7.02
C ASN A 12 19.73 -19.24 5.51
N GLN A 13 19.38 -20.32 4.82
CA GLN A 13 18.77 -20.22 3.51
C GLN A 13 17.36 -19.66 3.72
N THR A 14 17.18 -18.36 3.50
CA THR A 14 15.85 -17.75 3.41
C THR A 14 15.16 -18.35 2.20
N THR A 15 14.23 -19.27 2.43
CA THR A 15 13.35 -19.80 1.37
C THR A 15 12.46 -18.68 0.87
N GLN A 16 12.46 -18.46 -0.44
CA GLN A 16 11.61 -17.47 -1.08
C GLN A 16 10.13 -17.80 -0.83
N PRO A 17 9.29 -16.83 -0.43
CA PRO A 17 7.86 -17.05 -0.22
C PRO A 17 7.19 -17.54 -1.51
N LYS A 18 6.38 -18.59 -1.39
CA LYS A 18 5.66 -19.24 -2.48
C LYS A 18 4.22 -18.73 -2.60
N ARG A 19 3.66 -18.18 -1.54
CA ARG A 19 2.32 -17.58 -1.54
C ARG A 19 2.30 -16.25 -0.79
N ILE A 20 2.00 -15.17 -1.51
CA ILE A 20 1.96 -13.81 -0.97
C ILE A 20 0.56 -13.24 -1.14
N ALA A 21 0.01 -12.64 -0.08
CA ALA A 21 -1.29 -11.99 -0.11
C ALA A 21 -1.17 -10.48 -0.03
N PHE A 22 -1.92 -9.75 -0.86
CA PHE A 22 -2.08 -8.31 -0.78
C PHE A 22 -3.44 -7.96 -0.17
N VAL A 23 -3.46 -7.09 0.83
CA VAL A 23 -4.68 -6.63 1.51
C VAL A 23 -4.78 -5.11 1.39
N GLY A 24 -5.88 -4.59 0.85
CA GLY A 24 -6.01 -3.15 0.59
C GLY A 24 -7.13 -2.80 -0.38
N ASN A 25 -6.86 -1.95 -1.38
CA ASN A 25 -7.71 -1.78 -2.55
C ASN A 25 -7.09 -2.44 -3.78
N TYR A 26 -7.92 -2.77 -4.77
CA TYR A 26 -7.46 -3.37 -6.02
C TYR A 26 -8.42 -2.99 -7.16
N LEU A 27 -7.94 -3.04 -8.40
CA LEU A 27 -8.84 -2.86 -9.55
C LEU A 27 -9.97 -3.91 -9.53
N PRO A 28 -11.20 -3.53 -9.88
CA PRO A 28 -11.58 -2.32 -10.63
C PRO A 28 -11.93 -1.07 -9.80
N SER A 29 -11.66 -1.03 -8.49
CA SER A 29 -11.84 0.21 -7.71
C SER A 29 -11.06 1.37 -8.32
N ARG A 30 -11.72 2.51 -8.52
CA ARG A 30 -11.12 3.69 -9.19
C ARG A 30 -10.45 4.62 -8.18
N CYS A 31 -9.34 4.18 -7.59
CA CYS A 31 -8.51 5.01 -6.74
C CYS A 31 -7.01 4.76 -6.96
N GLY A 32 -6.17 5.72 -6.59
CA GLY A 32 -4.72 5.62 -6.82
C GLY A 32 -4.06 4.42 -6.11
N ILE A 33 -4.57 4.04 -4.92
CA ILE A 33 -4.04 2.89 -4.18
C ILE A 33 -4.46 1.56 -4.82
N ALA A 34 -5.66 1.50 -5.41
CA ALA A 34 -6.06 0.33 -6.19
C ALA A 34 -5.11 0.12 -7.38
N THR A 35 -4.82 1.19 -8.14
CA THR A 35 -3.83 1.16 -9.23
C THR A 35 -2.45 0.74 -8.71
N PHE A 36 -1.95 1.36 -7.64
CA PHE A 36 -0.66 0.99 -7.04
C PHE A 36 -0.59 -0.50 -6.68
N THR A 37 -1.61 -1.01 -6.01
CA THR A 37 -1.64 -2.40 -5.52
C THR A 37 -1.71 -3.37 -6.69
N THR A 38 -2.49 -3.06 -7.73
CA THR A 38 -2.52 -3.83 -8.97
C THR A 38 -1.17 -3.82 -9.68
N ASP A 39 -0.59 -2.66 -9.94
CA ASP A 39 0.69 -2.54 -10.63
C ASP A 39 1.82 -3.26 -9.86
N LEU A 40 1.88 -3.10 -8.54
CA LEU A 40 2.84 -3.81 -7.69
C LEU A 40 2.67 -5.32 -7.77
N THR A 41 1.42 -5.80 -7.69
CA THR A 41 1.14 -7.24 -7.70
C THR A 41 1.48 -7.86 -9.06
N GLU A 42 1.13 -7.20 -10.16
CA GLU A 42 1.43 -7.69 -11.51
C GLU A 42 2.93 -7.62 -11.82
N ALA A 43 3.63 -6.57 -11.40
CA ALA A 43 5.08 -6.48 -11.53
C ALA A 43 5.80 -7.61 -10.76
N LEU A 44 5.36 -7.91 -9.53
CA LEU A 44 5.91 -9.02 -8.76
C LEU A 44 5.57 -10.38 -9.36
N ALA A 45 4.36 -10.57 -9.88
CA ALA A 45 3.96 -11.80 -10.56
C ALA A 45 4.80 -12.04 -11.83
N ALA A 46 5.11 -10.99 -12.59
CA ALA A 46 5.98 -11.07 -13.76
C ALA A 46 7.44 -11.41 -13.38
N GLN A 47 7.95 -10.87 -12.28
CA GLN A 47 9.31 -11.14 -11.81
C GLN A 47 9.47 -12.50 -11.11
N TYR A 48 8.40 -13.00 -10.47
CA TYR A 48 8.41 -14.22 -9.69
C TYR A 48 7.27 -15.16 -10.12
N PRO A 49 7.36 -15.77 -11.33
CA PRO A 49 6.27 -16.58 -11.90
C PRO A 49 5.95 -17.85 -11.08
N GLU A 50 6.92 -18.33 -10.29
CA GLU A 50 6.76 -19.49 -9.41
C GLU A 50 6.14 -19.15 -8.04
N THR A 51 5.83 -17.87 -7.79
CA THR A 51 5.16 -17.40 -6.58
C THR A 51 3.69 -17.11 -6.90
N ASN A 52 2.80 -17.65 -6.06
CA ASN A 52 1.38 -17.38 -6.16
C ASN A 52 1.03 -16.08 -5.41
N PHE A 53 0.45 -15.13 -6.13
CA PHE A 53 -0.02 -13.87 -5.57
C PHE A 53 -1.54 -13.88 -5.49
N LEU A 54 -2.08 -13.59 -4.32
CA LEU A 54 -3.52 -13.44 -4.09
C LEU A 54 -3.85 -12.07 -3.51
N VAL A 55 -5.07 -11.60 -3.73
CA VAL A 55 -5.51 -10.27 -3.33
C VAL A 55 -6.82 -10.34 -2.56
N LEU A 56 -6.89 -9.55 -1.49
CA LEU A 56 -8.06 -9.32 -0.67
C LEU A 56 -8.39 -7.83 -0.64
N PRO A 57 -9.18 -7.33 -1.61
CA PRO A 57 -9.62 -5.95 -1.60
C PRO A 57 -10.72 -5.74 -0.55
N THR A 58 -10.77 -4.55 0.05
CA THR A 58 -11.99 -4.08 0.73
C THR A 58 -13.06 -3.76 -0.29
N SER A 59 -14.33 -4.00 0.04
CA SER A 59 -15.43 -3.66 -0.85
C SER A 59 -15.53 -2.17 -1.13
N ASP A 60 -15.92 -1.87 -2.37
CA ASP A 60 -16.13 -0.53 -2.89
C ASP A 60 -17.48 -0.53 -3.61
N PRO A 61 -18.48 0.23 -3.12
CA PRO A 61 -19.81 0.24 -3.71
C PRO A 61 -19.86 0.83 -5.13
N ASN A 62 -18.79 1.49 -5.58
CA ASN A 62 -18.69 2.07 -6.92
C ASN A 62 -18.02 1.12 -7.92
N VAL A 63 -17.63 -0.08 -7.50
CA VAL A 63 -17.07 -1.09 -8.38
C VAL A 63 -18.18 -1.66 -9.27
N GLU A 64 -18.00 -1.46 -10.57
CA GLU A 64 -18.78 -2.12 -11.62
C GLU A 64 -17.93 -3.23 -12.26
N GLY A 65 -18.50 -4.42 -12.40
CA GLY A 65 -17.84 -5.57 -13.02
C GLY A 65 -17.22 -6.56 -12.03
N ALA A 66 -16.57 -7.59 -12.59
CA ALA A 66 -15.96 -8.65 -11.82
C ALA A 66 -14.51 -8.30 -11.44
N TYR A 67 -14.12 -8.65 -10.23
CA TYR A 67 -12.71 -8.68 -9.85
C TYR A 67 -11.96 -9.77 -10.65
N PRO A 68 -10.65 -9.57 -10.92
CA PRO A 68 -9.84 -10.58 -11.62
C PRO A 68 -9.60 -11.82 -10.75
N GLU A 69 -9.18 -12.93 -11.38
CA GLU A 69 -8.99 -14.24 -10.73
C GLU A 69 -8.05 -14.23 -9.52
N ARG A 70 -7.12 -13.26 -9.48
CA ARG A 70 -6.20 -13.05 -8.36
C ARG A 70 -6.90 -12.64 -7.06
N VAL A 71 -8.09 -12.06 -7.16
CA VAL A 71 -8.92 -11.71 -6.00
C VAL A 71 -9.60 -12.96 -5.49
N ARG A 72 -9.26 -13.35 -4.25
CA ARG A 72 -9.71 -14.62 -3.67
C ARG A 72 -10.75 -14.46 -2.56
N PHE A 73 -10.84 -13.26 -1.99
CA PHE A 73 -11.78 -12.94 -0.92
C PHE A 73 -11.98 -11.42 -0.92
N ILE A 74 -13.23 -10.95 -0.88
CA ILE A 74 -13.55 -9.52 -0.77
C ILE A 74 -13.92 -9.25 0.70
N ILE A 75 -13.28 -8.27 1.32
CA ILE A 75 -13.52 -7.90 2.71
C ILE A 75 -14.63 -6.84 2.72
N GLU A 76 -15.80 -7.15 3.27
CA GLU A 76 -16.82 -6.11 3.42
C GLU A 76 -16.34 -5.02 4.37
N LYS A 77 -16.16 -3.82 3.81
CA LYS A 77 -15.38 -2.76 4.43
C LYS A 77 -15.87 -2.43 5.84
N GLU A 78 -17.17 -2.22 6.01
CA GLU A 78 -17.77 -1.78 7.27
C GLU A 78 -18.16 -2.93 8.20
N ASP A 79 -18.04 -4.18 7.77
CA ASP A 79 -18.36 -5.36 8.58
C ASP A 79 -17.10 -5.91 9.25
N ALA A 80 -17.02 -5.79 10.58
CA ALA A 80 -15.86 -6.25 11.34
C ALA A 80 -15.66 -7.78 11.27
N ASP A 81 -16.73 -8.55 11.07
CA ASP A 81 -16.65 -10.02 11.03
C ASP A 81 -15.91 -10.49 9.78
N TYR A 82 -16.01 -9.75 8.66
CA TYR A 82 -15.28 -10.05 7.43
C TYR A 82 -13.75 -9.97 7.60
N TYR A 83 -13.26 -9.15 8.52
CA TYR A 83 -11.82 -9.05 8.80
C TYR A 83 -11.31 -10.30 9.51
N GLN A 84 -12.09 -10.85 10.44
CA GLN A 84 -11.77 -12.12 11.10
C GLN A 84 -11.86 -13.29 10.11
N GLN A 85 -12.88 -13.31 9.26
CA GLN A 85 -13.01 -14.32 8.20
C GLN A 85 -11.86 -14.25 7.20
N ALA A 86 -11.41 -13.04 6.82
CA ALA A 86 -10.25 -12.85 5.98
C ALA A 86 -8.96 -13.39 6.64
N ALA A 87 -8.77 -13.17 7.94
CA ALA A 87 -7.64 -13.75 8.67
C ALA A 87 -7.70 -15.28 8.67
N TYR A 88 -8.88 -15.87 8.94
CA TYR A 88 -9.08 -17.32 8.86
C TYR A 88 -8.77 -17.86 7.45
N PHE A 89 -9.26 -17.18 6.41
CA PHE A 89 -8.96 -17.52 5.02
C PHE A 89 -7.44 -17.53 4.76
N LEU A 90 -6.72 -16.48 5.16
CA LEU A 90 -5.27 -16.37 4.96
C LEU A 90 -4.51 -17.47 5.70
N ASN A 91 -4.86 -17.73 6.97
CA ASN A 91 -4.24 -18.78 7.79
C ASN A 91 -4.47 -20.19 7.22
N MET A 92 -5.65 -20.47 6.69
CA MET A 92 -5.99 -21.80 6.13
C MET A 92 -5.41 -22.03 4.73
N ASN A 93 -5.01 -20.97 4.04
CA ASN A 93 -4.50 -21.06 2.66
C ASN A 93 -2.97 -21.03 2.57
N ASN A 94 -2.24 -21.40 3.63
CA ASN A 94 -0.76 -21.50 3.62
C ASN A 94 -0.09 -20.26 3.00
N VAL A 95 -0.54 -19.07 3.39
CA VAL A 95 0.07 -17.81 2.96
C VAL A 95 1.37 -17.62 3.72
N ASP A 96 2.47 -17.38 3.01
CA ASP A 96 3.80 -17.20 3.60
C ASP A 96 4.06 -15.76 4.05
N LEU A 97 3.37 -14.78 3.43
CA LEU A 97 3.56 -13.35 3.66
C LEU A 97 2.29 -12.57 3.35
N VAL A 98 1.92 -11.63 4.21
CA VAL A 98 0.83 -10.67 3.96
C VAL A 98 1.39 -9.26 3.79
N CYS A 99 1.09 -8.64 2.65
CA CYS A 99 1.42 -7.27 2.29
C CYS A 99 0.19 -6.37 2.44
N VAL A 100 0.15 -5.53 3.46
CA VAL A 100 -0.97 -4.60 3.70
C VAL A 100 -0.69 -3.24 3.09
N GLN A 101 -1.68 -2.69 2.39
CA GLN A 101 -1.70 -1.33 1.88
C GLN A 101 -2.54 -0.49 2.84
N HIS A 102 -1.89 0.37 3.62
CA HIS A 102 -2.58 1.16 4.64
C HIS A 102 -2.72 2.63 4.23
N GLU A 103 -3.97 3.09 4.25
CA GLU A 103 -4.42 4.47 4.24
C GLU A 103 -5.72 4.53 5.08
N TYR A 104 -5.99 5.68 5.71
CA TYR A 104 -7.06 5.84 6.71
C TYR A 104 -8.48 5.61 6.17
N GLY A 105 -8.68 5.65 4.85
CA GLY A 105 -9.96 5.46 4.18
C GLY A 105 -10.15 4.08 3.54
N ILE A 106 -9.15 3.20 3.54
CA ILE A 106 -9.24 1.87 2.91
C ILE A 106 -10.16 0.97 3.73
N PHE A 107 -9.82 0.78 5.00
CA PHE A 107 -10.51 -0.13 5.90
C PHE A 107 -11.67 0.58 6.62
N GLY A 108 -12.64 -0.20 7.07
CA GLY A 108 -13.81 0.32 7.79
C GLY A 108 -13.53 0.59 9.26
N GLY A 109 -14.57 1.14 9.91
CA GLY A 109 -14.48 1.64 11.26
C GLY A 109 -13.68 2.95 11.34
N THR A 110 -13.75 3.61 12.50
CA THR A 110 -13.12 4.92 12.72
C THR A 110 -11.62 4.86 12.43
N TRP A 111 -11.16 5.59 11.40
CA TRP A 111 -9.77 5.64 10.94
C TRP A 111 -9.20 4.29 10.47
N GLY A 112 -10.05 3.41 9.93
CA GLY A 112 -9.62 2.13 9.39
C GLY A 112 -9.34 1.04 10.44
N LYS A 113 -9.76 1.24 11.70
CA LYS A 113 -9.43 0.34 12.81
C LYS A 113 -9.82 -1.14 12.61
N HIS A 114 -10.75 -1.47 11.70
CA HIS A 114 -11.17 -2.85 11.49
C HIS A 114 -10.03 -3.74 10.98
N ILE A 115 -9.02 -3.19 10.28
CA ILE A 115 -7.83 -3.93 9.86
C ILE A 115 -7.11 -4.62 11.03
N LEU A 116 -7.18 -4.03 12.23
CA LEU A 116 -6.55 -4.59 13.43
C LEU A 116 -7.17 -5.94 13.81
N ALA A 117 -8.46 -6.16 13.55
CA ALA A 117 -9.10 -7.45 13.80
C ALA A 117 -8.58 -8.55 12.87
N LEU A 118 -8.18 -8.20 11.65
CA LEU A 118 -7.51 -9.14 10.74
C LEU A 118 -6.09 -9.40 11.22
N LEU A 119 -5.31 -8.33 11.45
CA LEU A 119 -3.88 -8.43 11.71
C LEU A 119 -3.52 -9.15 13.01
N ARG A 120 -4.34 -9.01 14.07
CA ARG A 120 -4.12 -9.70 15.35
C ARG A 120 -4.18 -11.22 15.24
N GLU A 121 -4.88 -11.73 14.23
CA GLU A 121 -5.15 -13.17 14.06
C GLU A 121 -4.23 -13.81 13.02
N LEU A 122 -3.32 -13.06 12.36
CA LEU A 122 -2.43 -13.62 11.35
C LEU A 122 -1.27 -14.39 11.98
N HIS A 123 -0.95 -15.55 11.40
CA HIS A 123 0.14 -16.42 11.87
C HIS A 123 1.42 -16.32 11.02
N MET A 124 1.36 -15.60 9.90
CA MET A 124 2.48 -15.37 8.99
C MET A 124 2.98 -13.92 9.10
N PRO A 125 4.22 -13.64 8.66
CA PRO A 125 4.74 -12.29 8.69
C PRO A 125 3.91 -11.27 7.91
N VAL A 126 3.89 -10.04 8.42
CA VAL A 126 3.14 -8.91 7.85
C VAL A 126 4.10 -7.79 7.43
N VAL A 127 3.97 -7.34 6.19
CA VAL A 127 4.61 -6.13 5.66
C VAL A 127 3.55 -5.07 5.44
N THR A 128 3.62 -3.96 6.15
CA THR A 128 2.65 -2.86 5.99
C THR A 128 3.28 -1.68 5.24
N THR A 129 2.67 -1.30 4.12
CA THR A 129 3.01 -0.10 3.35
C THR A 129 2.14 1.06 3.82
N PHE A 130 2.75 2.12 4.33
CA PHE A 130 2.04 3.34 4.75
C PHE A 130 2.02 4.38 3.63
N HIS A 131 0.86 4.56 3.00
CA HIS A 131 0.62 5.57 1.97
C HIS A 131 0.46 6.98 2.54
N THR A 132 0.01 7.08 3.79
CA THR A 132 -0.14 8.34 4.52
C THR A 132 0.46 8.21 5.92
N VAL A 133 1.45 9.06 6.22
CA VAL A 133 2.02 9.21 7.57
C VAL A 133 1.72 10.62 8.06
N LEU A 134 0.89 10.75 9.10
CA LEU A 134 0.49 12.05 9.63
C LEU A 134 1.53 12.59 10.62
N ARG A 135 1.95 13.84 10.43
CA ARG A 135 2.85 14.54 11.37
C ARG A 135 2.18 14.85 12.71
N LYS A 136 0.87 15.12 12.71
CA LYS A 136 0.07 15.47 13.89
C LYS A 136 -1.22 14.63 13.91
N PRO A 137 -1.14 13.32 14.18
CA PRO A 137 -2.32 12.47 14.25
C PRO A 137 -3.21 12.86 15.43
N LYS A 138 -4.52 12.66 15.29
CA LYS A 138 -5.42 12.67 16.45
C LYS A 138 -5.10 11.46 17.34
N LYS A 139 -5.41 11.56 18.64
CA LYS A 139 -5.14 10.49 19.62
C LYS A 139 -5.55 9.08 19.13
N LYS A 140 -6.77 8.92 18.60
CA LYS A 140 -7.23 7.62 18.06
C LYS A 140 -6.44 7.16 16.83
N GLN A 141 -6.06 8.07 15.93
CA GLN A 141 -5.23 7.74 14.77
C GLN A 141 -3.84 7.28 15.22
N GLU A 142 -3.28 7.93 16.24
CA GLU A 142 -2.00 7.57 16.83
C GLU A 142 -2.03 6.18 17.48
N GLU A 143 -3.08 5.87 18.26
CA GLU A 143 -3.30 4.56 18.88
C GLU A 143 -3.36 3.45 17.82
N ILE A 144 -4.17 3.64 16.76
CA ILE A 144 -4.29 2.68 15.66
C ILE A 144 -2.95 2.50 14.94
N PHE A 145 -2.25 3.59 14.67
CA PHE A 145 -0.97 3.55 13.96
C PHE A 145 0.13 2.83 14.76
N LYS A 146 0.18 3.04 16.09
CA LYS A 146 1.06 2.30 17.00
C LYS A 146 0.78 0.81 16.94
N GLU A 147 -0.48 0.43 16.90
CA GLU A 147 -0.86 -0.98 16.85
C GLU A 147 -0.53 -1.62 15.49
N LEU A 148 -0.74 -0.90 14.37
CA LEU A 148 -0.29 -1.33 13.05
C LEU A 148 1.22 -1.57 13.01
N ILE A 149 2.00 -0.66 13.59
CA ILE A 149 3.46 -0.82 13.72
C ILE A 149 3.80 -2.08 14.52
N ALA A 150 3.10 -2.33 15.63
CA ALA A 150 3.36 -3.47 16.50
C ALA A 150 3.03 -4.80 15.82
N LEU A 151 1.93 -4.87 15.07
CA LEU A 151 1.45 -6.06 14.37
C LEU A 151 2.15 -6.34 13.04
N SER A 152 3.01 -5.43 12.57
CA SER A 152 3.79 -5.63 11.34
C SER A 152 5.21 -6.09 11.66
N ASP A 153 5.77 -7.02 10.89
CA ASP A 153 7.17 -7.43 10.98
C ASP A 153 8.10 -6.45 10.25
N ARG A 154 7.62 -5.89 9.13
CA ARG A 154 8.31 -4.87 8.33
C ARG A 154 7.37 -3.76 7.92
N LEU A 155 7.91 -2.55 7.82
CA LEU A 155 7.18 -1.38 7.35
C LEU A 155 7.81 -0.85 6.07
N VAL A 156 6.97 -0.47 5.11
CA VAL A 156 7.40 0.23 3.91
C VAL A 156 6.84 1.65 3.94
N VAL A 157 7.71 2.62 3.70
CA VAL A 157 7.34 4.02 3.49
C VAL A 157 7.91 4.52 2.17
N MET A 158 7.29 5.54 1.60
CA MET A 158 7.68 6.04 0.28
C MET A 158 8.73 7.16 0.32
N THR A 159 8.98 7.76 1.49
CA THR A 159 9.90 8.88 1.63
C THR A 159 10.76 8.76 2.89
N SER A 160 11.95 9.37 2.86
CA SER A 160 12.81 9.51 4.06
C SER A 160 12.11 10.30 5.16
N HIS A 161 11.30 11.30 4.80
CA HIS A 161 10.60 12.12 5.77
C HIS A 161 9.53 11.34 6.54
N SER A 162 8.78 10.48 5.86
CA SER A 162 7.84 9.56 6.50
C SER A 162 8.56 8.64 7.48
N MET A 163 9.73 8.14 7.11
CA MET A 163 10.55 7.31 7.99
C MET A 163 11.02 8.07 9.24
N GLU A 164 11.59 9.26 9.07
CA GLU A 164 12.03 10.14 10.16
C GLU A 164 10.88 10.38 11.15
N PHE A 165 9.69 10.71 10.66
CA PHE A 165 8.51 10.86 11.51
C PHE A 165 8.17 9.59 12.29
N ILE A 166 8.21 8.43 11.64
CA ILE A 166 7.92 7.18 12.35
C ILE A 166 8.97 6.90 13.43
N GLN A 167 10.25 7.19 13.16
CA GLN A 167 11.32 7.02 14.15
C GLN A 167 11.16 7.99 15.33
N GLU A 168 10.96 9.28 15.06
CA GLU A 168 10.90 10.32 16.09
C GLU A 168 9.65 10.22 16.96
N TYR A 169 8.48 10.02 16.36
CA TYR A 169 7.21 10.03 17.09
C TYR A 169 6.82 8.68 17.68
N TYR A 170 7.27 7.57 17.07
CA TYR A 170 6.85 6.22 17.47
C TYR A 170 8.00 5.33 17.93
N GLY A 171 9.25 5.80 17.85
CA GLY A 171 10.42 5.06 18.36
C GLY A 171 10.75 3.79 17.55
N VAL A 172 10.29 3.69 16.31
CA VAL A 172 10.50 2.49 15.50
C VAL A 172 11.95 2.42 15.02
N PRO A 173 12.66 1.29 15.18
CA PRO A 173 14.03 1.16 14.70
C PRO A 173 14.10 1.21 13.17
N ARG A 174 15.13 1.88 12.64
CA ARG A 174 15.38 2.03 11.19
C ARG A 174 15.40 0.69 10.45
N GLN A 175 15.87 -0.37 11.11
CA GLN A 175 16.02 -1.72 10.57
C GLN A 175 14.68 -2.44 10.33
N LYS A 176 13.59 -1.98 10.96
CA LYS A 176 12.23 -2.50 10.73
C LYS A 176 11.57 -1.90 9.49
N MET A 177 12.19 -0.87 8.90
CA MET A 177 11.57 -0.05 7.88
C MET A 177 12.40 0.00 6.59
N ASP A 178 11.73 0.01 5.45
CA ASP A 178 12.33 0.16 4.14
C ASP A 178 11.72 1.36 3.42
N ILE A 179 12.55 2.11 2.68
CA ILE A 179 12.06 3.17 1.79
C ILE A 179 11.91 2.57 0.40
N ILE A 180 10.69 2.41 -0.07
CA ILE A 180 10.37 1.98 -1.42
C ILE A 180 9.48 3.06 -2.04
N PRO A 181 10.03 3.92 -2.93
CA PRO A 181 9.26 4.95 -3.58
C PRO A 181 8.10 4.38 -4.41
N HIS A 182 7.07 5.19 -4.63
CA HIS A 182 5.99 4.82 -5.54
C HIS A 182 6.56 4.66 -6.97
N GLY A 183 6.33 3.50 -7.58
CA GLY A 183 6.70 3.25 -8.98
C GLY A 183 5.75 3.94 -9.96
N ILE A 184 6.16 4.11 -11.21
CA ILE A 184 5.26 4.51 -12.30
C ILE A 184 5.46 3.54 -13.47
N PRO A 185 4.44 3.30 -14.30
CA PRO A 185 4.63 2.59 -15.55
C PRO A 185 5.67 3.30 -16.41
N ASP A 186 6.53 2.53 -17.06
CA ASP A 186 7.46 3.05 -18.05
C ASP A 186 6.69 3.37 -19.34
N VAL A 187 6.43 4.65 -19.56
CA VAL A 187 5.67 5.15 -20.72
C VAL A 187 6.60 5.94 -21.64
N PRO A 188 6.55 5.70 -22.96
CA PRO A 188 7.40 6.42 -23.90
C PRO A 188 7.02 7.90 -23.95
N PHE A 189 8.02 8.77 -24.13
CA PHE A 189 7.78 10.18 -24.34
C PHE A 189 7.23 10.40 -25.76
N ILE A 190 6.00 10.90 -25.84
CA ILE A 190 5.28 11.18 -27.08
C ILE A 190 5.22 12.69 -27.34
N ASP A 191 5.17 13.10 -28.60
CA ASP A 191 5.05 14.52 -28.96
C ASP A 191 3.72 15.09 -28.41
N PRO A 192 3.76 16.07 -27.50
CA PRO A 192 2.56 16.65 -26.93
C PRO A 192 1.71 17.44 -27.94
N ASN A 193 2.25 17.85 -29.09
CA ASN A 193 1.50 18.62 -30.09
C ASN A 193 0.26 17.88 -30.61
N PHE A 194 0.36 16.56 -30.77
CA PHE A 194 -0.77 15.72 -31.18
C PHE A 194 -1.97 15.85 -30.23
N TYR A 195 -1.72 15.88 -28.91
CA TYR A 195 -2.78 16.02 -27.90
C TYR A 195 -3.20 17.48 -27.70
N LYS A 196 -2.29 18.44 -27.90
CA LYS A 196 -2.63 19.88 -27.83
C LYS A 196 -3.60 20.29 -28.93
N ASP A 197 -3.48 19.71 -30.13
CA ASP A 197 -4.42 19.91 -31.24
C ASP A 197 -5.83 19.47 -30.85
N GLN A 198 -5.97 18.24 -30.31
CA GLN A 198 -7.25 17.71 -29.82
C GLN A 198 -7.92 18.56 -28.73
N LEU A 199 -7.12 19.30 -27.96
CA LEU A 199 -7.58 20.15 -26.86
C LEU A 199 -7.70 21.64 -27.25
N GLY A 200 -7.40 22.03 -28.50
CA GLY A 200 -7.48 23.42 -28.96
C GLY A 200 -6.46 24.37 -28.29
N VAL A 201 -5.34 23.82 -27.82
CA VAL A 201 -4.26 24.55 -27.12
C VAL A 201 -2.93 24.45 -27.88
N GLU A 202 -2.99 24.21 -29.18
CA GLU A 202 -1.84 24.26 -30.07
C GLU A 202 -1.11 25.61 -29.93
N GLY A 203 0.22 25.57 -29.95
CA GLY A 203 1.07 26.76 -29.80
C GLY A 203 1.05 27.43 -28.42
N LYS A 204 0.20 26.98 -27.48
CA LYS A 204 0.10 27.55 -26.13
C LYS A 204 1.03 26.85 -25.14
N TYR A 205 1.49 27.60 -24.16
CA TYR A 205 2.02 27.04 -22.91
C TYR A 205 0.85 26.50 -22.09
N VAL A 206 0.96 25.26 -21.63
CA VAL A 206 -0.11 24.55 -20.90
C VAL A 206 0.41 24.18 -19.52
N LEU A 207 -0.32 24.61 -18.49
CA LEU A 207 -0.16 24.13 -17.12
C LEU A 207 -1.26 23.10 -16.84
N LEU A 208 -0.87 21.89 -16.49
CA LEU A 208 -1.78 20.79 -16.17
C LEU A 208 -1.65 20.41 -14.70
N THR A 209 -2.77 20.26 -14.03
CA THR A 209 -2.86 19.64 -12.70
C THR A 209 -3.82 18.46 -12.78
N PHE A 210 -3.48 17.35 -12.11
CA PHE A 210 -4.29 16.14 -12.09
C PHE A 210 -4.56 15.65 -10.66
N GLY A 211 -5.57 14.79 -10.52
CA GLY A 211 -6.06 14.25 -9.26
C GLY A 211 -7.08 15.15 -8.56
N LEU A 212 -7.61 14.67 -7.44
CA LEU A 212 -8.71 15.32 -6.69
C LEU A 212 -8.40 16.76 -6.30
N LEU A 213 -9.36 17.67 -6.45
CA LEU A 213 -9.20 19.07 -6.02
C LEU A 213 -9.31 19.16 -4.49
N SER A 214 -8.30 19.74 -3.86
CA SER A 214 -8.26 19.90 -2.40
C SER A 214 -7.37 21.09 -2.01
N ALA A 215 -7.70 21.74 -0.88
CA ALA A 215 -7.02 22.96 -0.44
C ALA A 215 -5.51 22.78 -0.17
N ASN A 216 -5.08 21.57 0.17
CA ASN A 216 -3.67 21.25 0.37
C ASN A 216 -2.84 21.20 -0.93
N LYS A 217 -3.48 21.26 -2.11
CA LYS A 217 -2.75 21.27 -3.40
C LYS A 217 -2.22 22.64 -3.77
N GLY A 218 -2.66 23.71 -3.11
CA GLY A 218 -2.15 25.06 -3.37
C GLY A 218 -2.42 25.58 -4.78
N ILE A 219 -3.50 25.12 -5.42
CA ILE A 219 -3.86 25.49 -6.79
C ILE A 219 -4.11 27.00 -6.90
N GLU A 220 -4.62 27.61 -5.82
CA GLU A 220 -4.83 29.04 -5.68
C GLU A 220 -3.53 29.85 -5.89
N TYR A 221 -2.38 29.36 -5.43
CA TYR A 221 -1.10 30.04 -5.60
C TYR A 221 -0.65 30.02 -7.06
N VAL A 222 -0.90 28.91 -7.76
CA VAL A 222 -0.62 28.82 -9.21
C VAL A 222 -1.50 29.80 -9.97
N ILE A 223 -2.81 29.85 -9.68
CA ILE A 223 -3.74 30.77 -10.33
C ILE A 223 -3.36 32.23 -10.07
N GLN A 224 -3.03 32.58 -8.82
CA GLN A 224 -2.60 33.94 -8.46
C GLN A 224 -1.29 34.36 -9.13
N GLY A 225 -0.42 33.41 -9.45
CA GLY A 225 0.84 33.65 -10.15
C GLY A 225 0.69 33.84 -11.67
N LEU A 226 -0.50 33.57 -12.24
CA LEU A 226 -0.75 33.75 -13.66
C LEU A 226 -0.94 35.24 -14.01
N PRO A 227 -0.58 35.67 -15.23
CA PRO A 227 -0.88 37.01 -15.70
C PRO A 227 -2.39 37.31 -15.62
N ALA A 228 -2.74 38.56 -15.32
CA ALA A 228 -4.12 39.02 -15.44
C ALA A 228 -4.59 38.85 -16.90
N VAL A 229 -5.80 38.33 -17.07
CA VAL A 229 -6.45 38.08 -18.37
C VAL A 229 -7.11 39.34 -18.89
#